data_AF-A0A1B7W245-F1
#
_entry.id   AF-A0A1B7W245-F1
#
_cell.length_a   1.000
_cell.length_b   1.000
_cell.length_c   1.000
_cell.angle_alpha   90.00
_cell.angle_beta   90.00
_cell.angle_gamma   90.00
#
_symmetry.space_group_name_H-M   'P 1'
#
loop_
_entity.id
_entity.type
_entity.pdbx_description
1 polymer ?
#
loop_
_entity_poly.entity_id
_entity_poly.type
_entity_poly.pdbx_seq_one_letter_code
_entity_poly.pdbx_strand_id
1 'polypeptide(L)'
;MNANEKQQLLAKLKSDYWQIIINYFISDKALHEKIDKFINALCYANIPVPQIIEMQMEIIDKFAKQLRIEGRSNETDYRLTLIDIFAHLCEVYRCFVAKIS
;
A
#
# COMPACT_ATOMS: atom_id res chain seq x y z
N MET A 1 -14.21 -18.11 -1.82
CA MET A 1 -14.55 -16.74 -1.37
C MET A 1 -15.79 -16.28 -2.09
N ASN A 2 -16.86 -16.02 -1.35
CA ASN A 2 -18.05 -15.37 -1.90
C ASN A 2 -17.80 -13.87 -2.10
N ALA A 3 -18.63 -13.20 -2.91
CA ALA A 3 -18.44 -11.79 -3.27
C ALA A 3 -18.30 -10.85 -2.06
N ASN A 4 -19.03 -11.13 -0.97
CA ASN A 4 -18.99 -10.35 0.26
C ASN A 4 -17.66 -10.52 1.02
N GLU A 5 -17.13 -11.73 1.11
CA GLU A 5 -15.83 -12.01 1.75
C GLU A 5 -14.68 -11.34 0.97
N LYS A 6 -14.79 -11.31 -0.37
CA LYS A 6 -13.84 -10.60 -1.23
C LYS A 6 -13.88 -9.09 -1.00
N GLN A 7 -15.05 -8.49 -0.87
CA GLN A 7 -15.19 -7.07 -0.57
C GLN A 7 -14.65 -6.71 0.81
N GLN A 8 -14.92 -7.53 1.83
CA GLN A 8 -14.37 -7.32 3.19
C GLN A 8 -12.85 -7.42 3.20
N LEU A 9 -12.29 -8.38 2.47
CA LEU A 9 -10.84 -8.52 2.34
C LEU A 9 -10.22 -7.31 1.63
N LEU A 10 -10.83 -6.84 0.53
CA LEU A 10 -10.41 -5.63 -0.18
C LEU A 10 -10.46 -4.38 0.70
N ALA A 11 -11.52 -4.21 1.50
CA ALA A 11 -11.64 -3.09 2.43
C ALA A 11 -10.56 -3.14 3.52
N LYS A 12 -10.28 -4.33 4.05
CA LYS A 12 -9.19 -4.54 5.01
C LYS A 12 -7.84 -4.22 4.41
N LEU A 13 -7.56 -4.72 3.20
CA LEU A 13 -6.32 -4.44 2.48
C LEU A 13 -6.13 -2.94 2.24
N LYS A 14 -7.19 -2.21 1.85
CA LYS A 14 -7.14 -0.74 1.74
C LYS A 14 -6.77 -0.06 3.06
N SER A 15 -7.37 -0.51 4.16
CA SER A 15 -7.07 0.02 5.49
C SER A 15 -5.63 -0.28 5.92
N ASP A 16 -5.15 -1.51 5.70
CA ASP A 16 -3.79 -1.92 6.02
C ASP A 16 -2.76 -1.13 5.18
N TYR A 17 -3.06 -0.92 3.90
CA TYR A 17 -2.24 -0.12 3.00
C TYR A 17 -2.14 1.34 3.45
N TRP A 18 -3.27 1.94 3.84
CA TRP A 18 -3.31 3.29 4.41
C TRP A 18 -2.43 3.40 5.67
N GLN A 19 -2.53 2.40 6.56
CA GLN A 19 -1.74 2.36 7.78
C GLN A 19 -0.24 2.23 7.51
N ILE A 20 0.18 1.53 6.45
CA ILE A 20 1.58 1.47 6.04
C ILE A 20 2.08 2.86 5.63
N ILE A 21 1.32 3.58 4.81
CA ILE A 21 1.72 4.91 4.31
C ILE A 21 1.87 5.93 5.45
N ILE A 22 0.87 6.05 6.33
CA ILE A 22 0.94 7.06 7.40
C ILE A 22 2.04 6.77 8.42
N ASN A 23 2.39 5.50 8.64
CA ASN A 23 3.41 5.09 9.59
C ASN A 23 4.81 5.01 8.97
N TYR A 24 4.93 5.20 7.65
CA TYR A 24 6.20 5.08 6.92
C TYR A 24 7.31 5.96 7.53
N PHE A 25 6.94 7.14 8.00
CA PHE A 25 7.89 8.11 8.56
C PHE A 25 8.18 7.93 10.06
N ILE A 26 7.45 7.05 10.75
CA ILE A 26 7.40 7.04 12.21
C ILE A 26 8.19 5.85 12.80
N SER A 27 8.36 4.72 12.08
CA SER A 27 9.11 3.58 12.62
C SER A 27 9.52 2.50 11.62
N ASP A 28 10.67 1.87 11.86
CA ASP A 28 11.34 0.93 10.93
C ASP A 28 10.89 -0.54 11.11
N LYS A 29 10.95 -1.09 12.34
CA LYS A 29 10.68 -2.53 12.58
C LYS A 29 9.23 -2.96 12.44
N ALA A 30 8.29 -2.21 13.03
CA ALA A 30 6.87 -2.56 13.01
C ALA A 30 6.24 -2.35 11.62
N LEU A 31 6.87 -1.51 10.79
CA LEU A 31 6.43 -1.22 9.43
C LEU A 31 6.77 -2.37 8.48
N HIS A 32 7.98 -2.93 8.60
CA HIS A 32 8.40 -4.06 7.77
C HIS A 32 7.48 -5.27 7.94
N GLU A 33 7.13 -5.64 9.18
CA GLU A 33 6.17 -6.71 9.43
C GLU A 33 4.76 -6.43 8.88
N LYS A 34 4.32 -5.16 8.88
CA LYS A 34 3.04 -4.76 8.29
C LYS A 34 3.06 -4.90 6.77
N ILE A 35 4.17 -4.51 6.14
CA ILE A 35 4.38 -4.64 4.69
C ILE A 35 4.36 -6.13 4.30
N ASP A 36 5.09 -6.98 5.03
CA ASP A 36 5.10 -8.43 4.77
C ASP A 36 3.71 -9.07 4.93
N LYS A 37 2.98 -8.71 5.99
CA LYS A 37 1.61 -9.21 6.21
C LYS A 37 0.66 -8.76 5.09
N PHE A 38 0.79 -7.50 4.66
CA PHE A 38 -0.02 -6.94 3.58
C PHE A 38 0.25 -7.67 2.26
N ILE A 39 1.51 -7.93 1.92
CA ILE A 39 1.89 -8.60 0.68
C ILE A 39 1.45 -10.04 0.68
N ASN A 40 1.62 -10.77 1.78
CA ASN A 40 1.11 -12.13 1.91
C ASN A 40 -0.42 -12.19 1.73
N ALA A 41 -1.16 -11.20 2.26
CA ALA A 41 -2.61 -11.12 2.10
C ALA A 41 -3.03 -10.81 0.66
N LEU A 42 -2.34 -9.90 -0.05
CA LEU A 42 -2.55 -9.62 -1.47
C LEU A 42 -2.39 -10.88 -2.33
N CYS A 43 -1.35 -11.65 -2.02
CA CYS A 43 -1.01 -12.84 -2.78
C CYS A 43 -1.98 -13.99 -2.51
N TYR A 44 -2.34 -14.23 -1.24
CA TYR A 44 -3.36 -15.21 -0.88
C TYR A 44 -4.71 -14.90 -1.54
N ALA A 45 -5.04 -13.62 -1.66
CA ALA A 45 -6.27 -13.15 -2.29
C ALA A 45 -6.26 -13.23 -3.83
N ASN A 46 -5.13 -13.60 -4.44
CA ASN A 46 -4.91 -13.66 -5.89
C ASN A 46 -5.40 -12.37 -6.60
N ILE A 47 -5.10 -11.21 -6.01
CA ILE A 47 -5.57 -9.93 -6.55
C ILE A 47 -4.78 -9.59 -7.82
N PRO A 48 -5.45 -9.31 -8.95
CA PRO A 48 -4.79 -8.90 -10.17
C PRO A 48 -4.01 -7.60 -9.99
N VAL A 49 -2.83 -7.51 -10.59
CA VAL A 49 -1.97 -6.31 -10.57
C VAL A 49 -2.73 -5.00 -10.88
N PRO A 50 -3.63 -4.95 -11.89
CA PRO A 50 -4.39 -3.72 -12.15
C PRO A 50 -5.23 -3.23 -10.96
N GLN A 51 -5.80 -4.13 -10.16
CA GLN A 51 -6.57 -3.76 -8.97
C GLN A 51 -5.68 -3.24 -7.84
N ILE A 52 -4.44 -3.74 -7.76
CA ILE A 52 -3.46 -3.22 -6.80
C ILE A 52 -3.09 -1.79 -7.19
N ILE A 53 -2.80 -1.54 -8.47
CA ILE A 53 -2.49 -0.20 -8.98
C ILE A 53 -3.64 0.78 -8.75
N GLU A 54 -4.89 0.36 -9.01
CA GLU A 54 -6.08 1.17 -8.74
C GLU A 54 -6.22 1.52 -7.26
N MET A 55 -6.00 0.54 -6.37
CA MET A 55 -5.98 0.75 -4.92
C MET A 55 -4.89 1.74 -4.50
N GLN A 56 -3.70 1.65 -5.10
CA GLN A 56 -2.60 2.56 -4.85
C GLN A 56 -2.95 3.99 -5.27
N MET A 57 -3.53 4.19 -6.45
CA MET A 57 -3.95 5.51 -6.92
C MET A 57 -5.00 6.15 -6.01
N GLU A 58 -5.99 5.39 -5.55
CA GLU A 58 -7.01 5.88 -4.61
C GLU A 58 -6.38 6.34 -3.28
N ILE A 59 -5.41 5.59 -2.78
CA ILE A 59 -4.77 5.88 -1.50
C ILE A 59 -3.77 7.03 -1.61
N ILE A 60 -3.06 7.15 -2.72
CA ILE A 60 -2.21 8.32 -3.04
C ILE A 60 -3.05 9.60 -3.06
N ASP A 61 -4.19 9.59 -3.74
CA ASP A 61 -5.09 10.76 -3.82
C ASP A 61 -5.63 11.16 -2.42
N LYS A 62 -6.03 10.17 -1.60
CA LYS A 62 -6.43 10.42 -0.21
C LYS A 62 -5.30 10.99 0.64
N PHE A 63 -4.08 10.49 0.46
CA PHE A 63 -2.92 10.95 1.23
C PHE A 63 -2.53 12.39 0.86
N ALA A 64 -2.49 12.71 -0.43
CA ALA A 64 -2.25 14.07 -0.91
C ALA A 64 -3.29 15.07 -0.38
N LYS A 65 -4.58 14.68 -0.38
CA LYS A 65 -5.65 15.49 0.23
C LYS A 65 -5.45 15.71 1.72
N GLN A 66 -5.05 14.67 2.45
CA GLN A 66 -4.81 14.75 3.89
C GLN A 66 -3.61 15.65 4.24
N LEU A 67 -2.50 15.53 3.51
CA LEU A 67 -1.33 16.40 3.71
C LEU A 67 -1.65 17.89 3.47
N ARG A 68 -2.48 18.17 2.46
CA ARG A 68 -2.95 19.54 2.18
C ARG A 68 -3.77 20.11 3.34
N ILE A 69 -4.57 19.28 4.02
CA ILE A 69 -5.36 19.68 5.20
C ILE A 69 -4.45 19.93 6.41
N GLU A 70 -3.40 19.11 6.58
CA GLU A 70 -2.44 19.23 7.69
C GLU A 70 -1.41 20.37 7.50
N GLY A 71 -1.51 21.15 6.41
CA GLY A 71 -0.63 22.29 6.14
C GLY A 71 0.82 21.90 5.78
N ARG A 72 1.09 20.60 5.57
CA ARG A 72 2.39 20.08 5.14
C ARG A 72 2.49 20.19 3.61
N SER A 73 2.77 21.39 3.13
CA SER A 73 2.61 21.79 1.72
C SER A 73 3.86 21.65 0.84
N ASN A 74 4.95 21.05 1.34
CA ASN A 74 6.12 20.81 0.48
C ASN A 74 5.82 19.68 -0.52
N GLU A 75 5.29 20.10 -1.68
CA GLU A 75 4.95 19.29 -2.85
C GLU A 75 6.02 18.26 -3.22
N THR A 76 7.29 18.60 -3.01
CA THR A 76 8.45 17.80 -3.38
C THR A 76 8.69 16.62 -2.44
N ASP A 77 8.56 16.82 -1.12
CA ASP A 77 8.94 15.83 -0.12
C ASP A 77 7.95 14.66 -0.10
N TYR A 78 6.66 14.93 -0.22
CA TYR A 78 5.65 13.85 -0.24
C TYR A 78 5.66 13.07 -1.54
N ARG A 79 5.96 13.70 -2.69
CA ARG A 79 6.04 12.99 -3.98
C ARG A 79 7.15 11.96 -3.97
N LEU A 80 8.32 12.32 -3.42
CA LEU A 80 9.44 11.40 -3.27
C LEU A 80 9.09 10.24 -2.35
N THR A 81 8.40 10.47 -1.23
CA THR A 81 7.95 9.38 -0.36
C THR A 81 6.94 8.46 -1.02
N LEU A 82 5.98 9.03 -1.76
CA LEU A 82 5.01 8.21 -2.49
C LEU A 82 5.68 7.35 -3.56
N ILE A 83 6.69 7.88 -4.24
CA ILE A 83 7.51 7.14 -5.21
C ILE A 83 8.30 6.02 -4.50
N ASP A 84 8.87 6.29 -3.33
CA ASP A 84 9.67 5.33 -2.57
C ASP A 84 8.81 4.17 -2.05
N ILE A 85 7.65 4.47 -1.47
CA ILE A 85 6.65 3.46 -1.06
C ILE A 85 6.20 2.64 -2.26
N PHE A 86 5.92 3.30 -3.40
CA PHE A 86 5.53 2.62 -4.64
C PHE A 86 6.62 1.67 -5.13
N ALA A 87 7.87 2.13 -5.18
CA ALA A 87 9.02 1.33 -5.58
C ALA A 87 9.22 0.14 -4.63
N HIS A 88 9.10 0.34 -3.32
CA HIS A 88 9.23 -0.73 -2.33
C HIS A 88 8.17 -1.82 -2.55
N LEU A 89 6.92 -1.47 -2.80
CA LEU A 89 5.86 -2.43 -3.05
C LEU A 89 6.02 -3.17 -4.37
N CYS A 90 6.41 -2.45 -5.43
CA CYS A 90 6.74 -3.07 -6.71
C CYS A 90 7.91 -4.06 -6.56
N GLU A 91 8.93 -3.72 -5.79
CA GLU A 91 10.10 -4.56 -5.58
C GLU A 91 9.79 -5.82 -4.76
N VAL A 92 9.04 -5.68 -3.67
CA VAL A 92 8.64 -6.85 -2.87
C VAL A 92 7.67 -7.73 -3.66
N TYR A 93 6.78 -7.16 -4.46
CA TYR A 93 5.93 -7.92 -5.37
C TYR A 93 6.74 -8.66 -6.46
N ARG A 94 7.72 -7.99 -7.08
CA ARG A 94 8.62 -8.59 -8.07
C ARG A 94 9.38 -9.78 -7.47
N CYS A 95 9.92 -9.62 -6.27
CA CYS A 95 10.59 -10.70 -5.53
C CYS A 95 9.64 -11.86 -5.22
N PHE A 96 8.37 -11.57 -4.93
CA PHE A 96 7.36 -12.59 -4.65
C PHE A 96 6.99 -13.41 -5.89
N VAL A 97 6.71 -12.75 -7.02
CA VAL A 97 6.43 -13.44 -8.29
C VAL A 97 7.62 -14.31 -8.73
N ALA A 98 8.84 -13.79 -8.56
CA ALA A 98 10.07 -14.53 -8.87
C ALA A 98 10.31 -15.75 -7.95
N LYS A 99 9.74 -15.77 -6.73
CA LYS A 99 9.83 -16.93 -5.81
C LYS A 99 8.83 -18.05 -6.13
N ILE A 100 7.83 -17.77 -6.97
CA ILE A 100 6.72 -18.70 -7.28
C ILE A 100 6.82 -19.25 -8.72
N SER A 101 7.65 -18.64 -9.57
CA SER A 101 8.07 -19.20 -10.86
C SER A 101 9.25 -20.15 -10.69
#